data_AF-A0A9P0A6H7-F1
#
_entry.id   AF-A0A9P0A6H7-F1
#
_cell.length_a   1.000
_cell.length_b   1.000
_cell.length_c   1.000
_cell.angle_alpha   90.00
_cell.angle_beta   90.00
_cell.angle_gamma   90.00
#
_symmetry.space_group_name_H-M   'P 1'
#
loop_
_entity.id
_entity.type
_entity.pdbx_description
1 polymer ?
#
loop_
_entity_poly.entity_id
_entity_poly.type
_entity_poly.pdbx_seq_one_letter_code
_entity_poly.pdbx_strand_id
1 'polypeptide(L)'
;MEEGGCRLWKCLRYAAASVRNGRLSLLVCASVVLNAMRVPPLMVRLKNEQHPLSADTSYEIVCEVIGARPKPNVTWWLDAKQLHTAKEPVLVDDNSTISTLKFIPKLGDTGKTLACRAGSLEHLWTLNIYQLSSTARQQCPIAS
;
A
#
# COMPACT_ATOMS: atom_id res chain seq x y z
N MET A 1 -48.12 10.70 -3.01
CA MET A 1 -48.40 9.26 -3.22
C MET A 1 -48.01 8.99 -4.65
N GLU A 2 -46.75 8.57 -4.83
CA GLU A 2 -46.36 7.16 -5.06
C GLU A 2 -46.85 6.67 -6.43
N GLU A 3 -46.12 5.98 -7.28
CA GLU A 3 -44.73 5.51 -7.38
C GLU A 3 -44.69 4.92 -8.82
N GLY A 4 -43.56 4.99 -9.52
CA GLY A 4 -43.51 4.53 -10.92
C GLY A 4 -42.14 4.75 -11.56
N GLY A 5 -41.11 4.28 -10.86
CA GLY A 5 -39.71 4.48 -11.22
C GLY A 5 -39.33 3.98 -12.61
N CYS A 6 -38.76 4.88 -13.41
CA CYS A 6 -37.99 4.52 -14.58
C CYS A 6 -36.55 4.16 -14.13
N ARG A 7 -36.32 2.90 -13.78
CA ARG A 7 -34.97 2.35 -13.58
C ARG A 7 -34.42 1.91 -14.94
N LEU A 8 -33.51 2.70 -15.52
CA LEU A 8 -32.42 2.25 -16.39
C LEU A 8 -31.60 3.47 -16.84
N TRP A 9 -30.60 3.84 -16.05
CA TRP A 9 -29.58 4.80 -16.47
C TRP A 9 -28.64 4.11 -17.47
N LYS A 10 -28.98 4.18 -18.76
CA LYS A 10 -27.96 4.21 -19.81
C LYS A 10 -27.59 5.67 -20.01
N CYS A 11 -26.33 6.02 -19.80
CA CYS A 11 -25.77 7.34 -20.08
C CYS A 11 -25.79 7.61 -21.60
N LEU A 12 -26.96 7.92 -22.16
CA LEU A 12 -27.05 8.60 -23.44
C LEU A 12 -26.73 10.08 -23.18
N ARG A 13 -25.82 10.63 -23.99
CA ARG A 13 -25.47 12.05 -23.96
C ARG A 13 -26.71 12.85 -24.37
N TYR A 14 -27.48 13.35 -23.41
CA TYR A 14 -28.55 14.29 -23.69
C TYR A 14 -27.96 15.69 -23.79
N ALA A 15 -27.84 16.20 -25.02
CA ALA A 15 -27.73 17.63 -25.25
C ALA A 15 -29.17 18.19 -25.25
N ALA A 16 -29.55 18.90 -24.19
CA ALA A 16 -30.81 19.65 -24.20
C ALA A 16 -30.59 20.91 -25.02
N ALA A 17 -31.32 21.10 -26.11
CA ALA A 17 -31.21 22.30 -26.93
C ALA A 17 -32.41 23.21 -26.70
N SER A 18 -32.16 24.50 -26.48
CA SER A 18 -33.22 25.52 -26.39
C SER A 18 -33.13 26.43 -27.61
N VAL A 19 -34.25 26.61 -28.31
CA VAL A 19 -34.35 27.56 -29.42
C VAL A 19 -34.98 28.86 -28.91
N ARG A 20 -34.28 29.99 -29.04
CA ARG A 20 -34.83 31.34 -28.85
C ARG A 20 -34.51 32.21 -30.05
N ASN A 21 -35.49 32.94 -30.57
CA ASN A 21 -35.35 33.86 -31.71
C ASN A 21 -34.63 33.21 -32.92
N GLY A 22 -34.97 31.96 -33.24
CA GLY A 22 -34.35 31.21 -34.34
C GLY A 22 -32.90 30.75 -34.11
N ARG A 23 -32.32 30.96 -32.91
CA ARG A 23 -30.99 30.48 -32.56
C ARG A 23 -31.08 29.25 -31.65
N LEU A 24 -30.48 28.16 -32.10
CA LEU A 24 -30.31 26.93 -31.33
C LEU A 24 -29.17 27.11 -30.31
N SER A 25 -29.49 27.01 -29.03
CA SER A 25 -28.51 27.03 -27.92
C SER A 25 -28.42 25.65 -27.30
N LEU A 26 -27.27 24.99 -27.40
CA LEU A 26 -27.02 23.68 -26.79
C LEU A 26 -26.65 23.89 -25.31
N LEU A 27 -27.44 23.32 -24.40
CA LEU A 27 -27.10 23.26 -22.99
C LEU A 27 -26.14 22.10 -22.79
N VAL A 28 -24.88 22.42 -22.46
CA VAL A 28 -23.88 21.45 -22.06
C VAL A 28 -23.96 21.29 -20.54
N CYS A 29 -24.37 20.11 -20.09
CA CYS A 29 -24.23 19.74 -18.69
C CYS A 29 -22.75 19.47 -18.43
N ALA A 30 -22.08 20.36 -17.69
CA ALA A 30 -20.74 20.10 -17.19
C ALA A 30 -20.84 19.24 -15.92
N SER A 31 -20.35 18.01 -15.96
CA SER A 31 -20.15 17.22 -14.74
C SER A 31 -18.82 17.60 -14.12
N VAL A 32 -18.84 18.25 -12.96
CA VAL A 32 -17.64 18.45 -12.13
C VAL A 32 -17.41 17.16 -11.33
N VAL A 33 -16.36 16.42 -11.67
CA VAL A 33 -15.90 15.30 -10.83
C VAL A 33 -15.01 15.89 -9.74
N LEU A 34 -15.46 15.81 -8.49
CA LEU A 34 -14.59 16.11 -7.34
C LEU A 34 -13.45 15.11 -7.33
N ASN A 35 -12.29 15.52 -7.85
CA ASN A 35 -11.10 14.69 -7.82
C ASN A 35 -10.66 14.54 -6.35
N ALA A 36 -10.44 13.30 -5.92
CA ALA A 36 -10.33 12.90 -4.51
C ALA A 36 -9.48 13.85 -3.66
N MET A 37 -10.04 14.29 -2.53
CA MET A 37 -9.31 15.02 -1.49
C MET A 37 -8.05 14.24 -1.10
N ARG A 38 -6.89 14.91 -1.07
CA ARG A 38 -5.63 14.31 -0.63
C ARG A 38 -5.64 14.19 0.88
N VAL A 39 -5.63 12.95 1.36
CA VAL A 39 -5.59 12.60 2.77
C VAL A 39 -4.25 11.90 3.04
N PRO A 40 -3.39 12.44 3.91
CA PRO A 40 -2.17 11.77 4.31
C PRO A 40 -2.50 10.45 5.04
N PRO A 41 -1.59 9.47 5.05
CA PRO A 41 -1.79 8.26 5.82
C PRO A 41 -2.03 8.59 7.29
N LEU A 42 -2.97 7.87 7.90
CA LEU A 42 -3.23 7.95 9.33
C LEU A 42 -2.24 7.09 10.12
N MET A 43 -1.80 5.97 9.53
CA MET A 43 -0.93 5.01 10.19
C MET A 43 -0.06 4.26 9.18
N VAL A 44 1.17 3.96 9.59
CA VAL A 44 2.11 3.06 8.91
C VAL A 44 2.62 2.08 9.95
N ARG A 45 2.54 0.78 9.65
CA ARG A 45 3.04 -0.27 10.56
C ARG A 45 3.67 -1.41 9.79
N LEU A 46 4.76 -1.94 10.32
CA LEU A 46 5.32 -3.19 9.83
C LEU A 46 4.52 -4.36 10.41
N LYS A 47 4.36 -5.38 9.60
CA LYS A 47 3.71 -6.64 9.89
C LYS A 47 4.77 -7.72 9.75
N ASN A 48 4.70 -8.70 10.64
CA ASN A 48 5.71 -9.75 10.77
C ASN A 48 7.10 -9.20 11.13
N GLU A 49 7.16 -8.24 12.06
CA GLU A 49 8.40 -7.92 12.79
C GLU A 49 8.81 -9.16 13.59
N GLN A 50 9.54 -10.06 12.94
CA GLN A 50 9.96 -11.31 13.54
C GLN A 50 11.09 -11.02 14.53
N HIS A 51 10.93 -11.52 15.76
CA HIS A 51 12.08 -11.69 16.66
C HIS A 51 13.15 -12.52 15.93
N PRO A 52 14.43 -12.40 16.34
CA PRO A 52 15.59 -12.20 15.48
C PRO A 52 15.57 -12.93 14.11
N LEU A 53 16.09 -12.29 13.07
CA LEU A 53 16.15 -12.84 11.71
C LEU A 53 17.39 -13.72 11.51
N SER A 54 17.26 -14.82 10.77
CA SER A 54 18.42 -15.64 10.38
C SER A 54 19.15 -15.03 9.19
N ALA A 55 20.47 -14.91 9.28
CA ALA A 55 21.30 -14.49 8.16
C ALA A 55 21.09 -15.37 6.92
N ASP A 56 21.16 -14.75 5.74
CA ASP A 56 21.06 -15.38 4.41
C ASP A 56 19.74 -16.11 4.13
N THR A 57 18.71 -15.88 4.95
CA THR A 57 17.37 -16.45 4.77
C THR A 57 16.42 -15.40 4.19
N SER A 58 15.62 -15.78 3.19
CA SER A 58 14.66 -14.84 2.57
C SER A 58 13.41 -14.68 3.43
N TYR A 59 13.09 -13.44 3.80
CA TYR A 59 11.89 -13.07 4.55
C TYR A 59 10.99 -12.14 3.73
N GLU A 60 9.67 -12.28 3.92
CA GLU A 60 8.68 -11.35 3.39
C GLU A 60 8.19 -10.44 4.52
N ILE A 61 8.64 -9.18 4.49
CA ILE A 61 8.26 -8.15 5.44
C ILE A 61 7.12 -7.35 4.83
N VAL A 62 6.06 -7.14 5.60
CA VAL A 62 4.85 -6.50 5.11
C VAL A 62 4.72 -5.14 5.77
N CYS A 63 4.43 -4.10 5.01
CA CYS A 63 4.11 -2.78 5.54
C CYS A 63 2.66 -2.45 5.20
N GLU A 64 1.88 -2.11 6.22
CA GLU A 64 0.48 -1.74 6.10
C GLU A 64 0.32 -0.24 6.36
N VAL A 65 -0.33 0.43 5.41
CA VAL A 65 -0.59 1.87 5.42
C VAL A 65 -2.10 2.09 5.37
N ILE A 66 -2.64 2.81 6.35
CA ILE A 66 -4.09 2.98 6.56
C ILE A 66 -4.47 4.45 6.42
N GLY A 67 -5.61 4.72 5.77
CA GLY A 67 -6.25 6.04 5.72
C GLY A 67 -5.65 7.02 4.70
N ALA A 68 -4.81 6.54 3.79
CA ALA A 68 -4.22 7.38 2.73
C ALA A 68 -5.11 7.40 1.49
N ARG A 69 -5.37 8.60 0.94
CA ARG A 69 -6.06 8.80 -0.34
C ARG A 69 -5.39 9.92 -1.14
N PRO A 70 -5.09 9.73 -2.44
CA PRO A 70 -5.12 8.47 -3.20
C PRO A 70 -4.08 7.46 -2.69
N LYS A 71 -3.97 6.30 -3.35
CA LYS A 71 -3.01 5.24 -2.98
C LYS A 71 -1.60 5.84 -2.72
N PRO A 72 -1.04 5.65 -1.52
CA PRO A 72 0.25 6.23 -1.16
C PRO A 72 1.38 5.51 -1.87
N ASN A 73 2.46 6.24 -2.17
CA ASN A 73 3.72 5.64 -2.55
C ASN A 73 4.44 5.14 -1.28
N VAL A 74 4.75 3.84 -1.24
CA VAL A 74 5.41 3.20 -0.10
C VAL A 74 6.86 2.95 -0.50
N THR A 75 7.80 3.43 0.33
CA THR A 75 9.24 3.24 0.10
C THR A 75 9.89 2.54 1.28
N TRP A 76 10.85 1.67 0.98
CA TRP A 76 11.56 0.88 1.96
C TRP A 76 12.98 1.38 2.10
N TRP A 77 13.47 1.46 3.32
CA TRP A 77 14.78 2.01 3.65
C TRP A 77 15.47 1.11 4.66
N LEU A 78 16.78 0.91 4.46
CA LEU A 78 17.67 0.31 5.46
C LEU A 78 18.68 1.37 5.84
N ASP A 79 18.55 1.90 7.05
CA ASP A 79 19.18 3.15 7.49
C ASP A 79 18.95 4.29 6.47
N ALA A 80 20.01 4.74 5.80
CA ALA A 80 19.98 5.80 4.80
C ALA A 80 19.82 5.28 3.36
N LYS A 81 19.78 3.97 3.13
CA LYS A 81 19.74 3.37 1.79
C LYS A 81 18.33 2.93 1.42
N GLN A 82 17.81 3.46 0.30
CA GLN A 82 16.55 3.01 -0.25
C GLN A 82 16.68 1.58 -0.84
N LEU A 83 15.71 0.73 -0.52
CA LEU A 83 15.58 -0.63 -1.06
C LEU A 83 14.56 -0.62 -2.20
N HIS A 84 14.93 -1.23 -3.34
CA HIS A 84 14.07 -1.34 -4.53
C HIS A 84 13.51 -2.75 -4.75
N THR A 85 13.79 -3.69 -3.85
CA THR A 85 13.35 -5.09 -3.95
C THR A 85 11.91 -5.32 -3.46
N ALA A 86 11.16 -4.25 -3.18
CA ALA A 86 9.78 -4.34 -2.75
C ALA A 86 8.82 -4.54 -3.92
N LYS A 87 7.78 -5.34 -3.70
CA LYS A 87 6.65 -5.45 -4.63
C LYS A 87 5.88 -4.13 -4.65
N GLU A 88 5.26 -3.81 -5.78
CA GLU A 88 4.37 -2.66 -5.89
C GLU A 88 3.30 -2.73 -4.78
N PRO A 89 2.98 -1.61 -4.12
CA PRO A 89 1.94 -1.60 -3.11
C PRO A 89 0.62 -2.09 -3.72
N VAL A 90 -0.16 -2.87 -2.98
CA VAL A 90 -1.46 -3.40 -3.38
C VAL A 90 -2.54 -2.77 -2.48
N LEU A 91 -3.64 -2.32 -3.07
CA LEU A 91 -4.82 -1.91 -2.30
C LEU A 91 -5.55 -3.18 -1.87
N VAL A 92 -5.64 -3.40 -0.56
CA VAL A 92 -6.37 -4.56 -0.01
C VAL A 92 -7.80 -4.18 0.31
N ASP A 93 -8.01 -2.96 0.78
CA ASP A 93 -9.32 -2.36 1.07
C ASP A 93 -9.37 -0.92 0.57
N ASP A 94 -10.56 -0.31 0.57
CA ASP A 94 -10.78 1.09 0.15
C ASP A 94 -9.96 2.12 0.96
N ASN A 95 -9.42 1.71 2.11
CA ASN A 95 -8.61 2.54 3.01
C ASN A 95 -7.27 1.90 3.44
N SER A 96 -6.92 0.71 2.95
CA SER A 96 -5.70 0.00 3.37
C SER A 96 -4.84 -0.38 2.17
N THR A 97 -3.57 0.03 2.22
CA THR A 97 -2.54 -0.27 1.23
C THR A 97 -1.45 -1.11 1.87
N ILE A 98 -1.12 -2.24 1.25
CA ILE A 98 -0.08 -3.15 1.73
C ILE A 98 1.08 -3.17 0.73
N SER A 99 2.32 -3.04 1.21
CA SER A 99 3.53 -3.30 0.42
C SER A 99 4.30 -4.47 1.03
N THR A 100 4.87 -5.34 0.19
CA THR A 100 5.66 -6.50 0.64
C THR A 100 7.09 -6.38 0.14
N LEU A 101 8.05 -6.39 1.06
CA LEU A 101 9.48 -6.39 0.80
C LEU A 101 10.03 -7.81 0.93
N LYS A 102 10.72 -8.29 -0.11
CA LYS A 102 11.60 -9.47 0.01
C LYS A 102 12.95 -9.02 0.55
N PHE A 103 13.27 -9.44 1.76
CA PHE A 103 14.48 -9.04 2.48
C PHE A 103 15.34 -10.25 2.82
N ILE A 104 16.62 -10.20 2.48
CA ILE A 104 17.62 -11.22 2.82
C ILE A 104 18.64 -10.53 3.73
N PRO A 105 18.52 -10.68 5.07
CA PRO A 105 19.40 -10.03 6.02
C PRO A 105 20.79 -10.67 6.00
N LYS A 106 21.82 -9.84 6.20
CA LYS A 106 23.19 -10.29 6.44
C LYS A 106 23.57 -10.02 7.89
N LEU A 107 24.57 -10.73 8.41
CA LEU A 107 25.11 -10.47 9.76
C LEU A 107 25.55 -9.01 9.95
N GLY A 108 26.09 -8.39 8.90
CA GLY A 108 26.47 -6.97 8.93
C GLY A 108 25.29 -5.99 8.94
N ASP A 109 24.06 -6.47 8.89
CA ASP A 109 22.84 -5.65 9.00
C ASP A 109 22.27 -5.63 10.43
N THR A 110 22.85 -6.36 11.37
CA THR A 110 22.46 -6.31 12.79
C THR A 110 22.66 -4.91 13.36
N GLY A 111 21.62 -4.39 14.04
CA GLY A 111 21.61 -3.03 14.59
C GLY A 111 21.21 -1.94 13.59
N LYS A 112 21.03 -2.28 12.30
CA LYS A 112 20.48 -1.36 11.31
C LYS A 112 18.98 -1.20 11.49
N THR A 113 18.45 -0.08 11.04
CA THR A 113 17.02 0.26 11.13
C THR A 113 16.36 0.06 9.78
N LEU A 114 15.43 -0.89 9.70
CA LEU A 114 14.54 -1.03 8.56
C LEU A 114 13.36 -0.07 8.74
N ALA A 115 13.12 0.78 7.76
CA ALA A 115 12.03 1.74 7.77
C ALA A 115 11.09 1.55 6.57
N CYS A 116 9.79 1.55 6.85
CA CYS A 116 8.76 1.72 5.83
C CYS A 116 8.24 3.16 5.89
N ARG A 117 8.33 3.88 4.77
CA ARG A 117 7.89 5.28 4.66
C ARG A 117 6.74 5.40 3.68
N ALA A 118 5.68 6.09 4.09
CA ALA A 118 4.55 6.45 3.24
C ALA A 118 4.13 7.89 3.51
N GLY A 119 4.28 8.77 2.51
CA GLY A 119 4.03 10.20 2.68
C GLY A 119 4.92 10.79 3.78
N SER A 120 4.31 11.40 4.80
CA SER A 120 5.00 12.02 5.95
C SER A 120 5.13 11.09 7.17
N LEU A 121 4.64 9.85 7.09
CA LEU A 121 4.72 8.87 8.18
C LEU A 121 5.72 7.77 7.86
N GLU A 122 6.37 7.27 8.90
CA GLU A 122 7.28 6.14 8.83
C GLU A 122 7.18 5.23 10.06
N HIS A 123 7.50 3.96 9.86
CA HIS A 123 7.64 2.98 10.92
C HIS A 123 9.05 2.40 10.90
N LEU A 124 9.72 2.40 12.06
CA LEU A 124 11.13 2.02 12.22
C LEU A 124 11.24 0.70 13.00
N TRP A 125 12.05 -0.22 12.49
CA TRP A 125 12.33 -1.49 13.15
C TRP A 125 13.83 -1.80 13.17
N THR A 126 14.39 -1.94 14.37
CA THR A 126 15.80 -2.29 14.56
C THR A 126 16.02 -3.79 14.37
N LEU A 127 16.88 -4.15 13.42
CA LEU A 127 17.11 -5.54 13.05
C LEU A 127 18.03 -6.24 14.06
N ASN A 128 17.59 -7.40 14.54
CA ASN A 128 18.40 -8.33 15.30
C ASN A 128 18.63 -9.57 14.44
N ILE A 129 19.85 -9.81 13.96
CA ILE A 129 20.15 -10.89 13.03
C ILE A 129 21.17 -11.85 13.64
N TYR A 130 20.89 -13.15 13.54
CA TYR A 130 21.74 -14.23 14.04
C TYR A 130 22.11 -15.19 12.91
N GLN A 131 23.23 -15.90 13.07
CA GLN A 131 23.63 -16.95 12.15
C GLN A 131 23.49 -18.31 12.85
N LEU A 132 22.69 -19.18 12.26
CA LEU A 132 22.69 -20.60 12.62
C LEU A 132 23.93 -21.23 11.99
N SER A 133 24.95 -21.52 12.79
CA SER A 133 26.08 -22.34 12.33
C SER A 133 25.58 -23.75 11.99
N SER A 134 26.18 -24.37 10.98
CA SER A 134 25.83 -25.71 10.47
C SER A 134 25.83 -26.81 11.55
N THR A 135 26.47 -26.58 12.68
CA THR A 135 26.45 -27.43 13.88
C THR A 135 25.06 -27.64 14.50
N ALA A 136 24.11 -26.71 14.32
CA ALA A 136 22.78 -26.82 14.93
C ALA A 136 21.80 -27.74 14.17
N ARG A 137 22.07 -28.04 12.89
CA ARG A 137 21.25 -28.98 12.09
C ARG A 137 21.59 -30.46 12.36
N GLN A 138 22.73 -30.74 13.00
CA GLN A 138 23.21 -32.11 13.20
C GLN A 138 22.78 -32.74 14.54
N GLN A 139 21.95 -32.08 15.34
CA GLN A 139 21.53 -32.57 16.65
C GLN A 139 20.01 -32.53 16.84
N CYS A 140 19.26 -33.14 15.92
CA CYS A 140 17.99 -33.76 16.33
C CYS A 140 18.31 -35.22 16.71
N PRO A 141 18.49 -35.57 18.01
CA PRO A 141 18.46 -36.97 18.39
C PRO A 141 17.07 -37.51 18.03
N ILE A 142 17.04 -38.47 17.14
CA ILE A 142 15.84 -39.25 16.83
C ILE A 142 15.44 -39.92 18.15
N ALA A 143 14.27 -39.57 18.69
CA ALA A 143 13.71 -40.25 19.85
C ALA A 143 13.51 -41.72 19.47
N SER A 144 14.13 -42.62 20.24
CA SER A 144 14.02 -44.07 20.08
C SER A 144 12.93 -44.65 20.96
#